data_AF-A0A8R1EC01-F1
#
_entry.id   AF-A0A8R1EC01-F1
#
_cell.length_a   1.000
_cell.length_b   1.000
_cell.length_c   1.000
_cell.angle_alpha   90.00
_cell.angle_beta   90.00
_cell.angle_gamma   90.00
#
_symmetry.space_group_name_H-M   'P 1'
#
loop_
_entity.id
_entity.type
_entity.pdbx_description
1 polymer ?
#
loop_
_entity_poly.entity_id
_entity_poly.type
_entity_poly.pdbx_seq_one_letter_code
_entity_poly.pdbx_strand_id
1 'polypeptide(L)'
;MYGVLINNCYVTDGFGKKADVIDGKGCPIDPILITGIRYSSDLQRAYAESSVFKFADKPGVWFFCQVQMCMKKHGMCDGVT
;
A
#
# COMPACT_ATOMS: atom_id res chain seq x y z
N MET A 1 -19.91 -4.26 -7.93
CA MET A 1 -20.11 -2.86 -8.40
C MET A 1 -18.90 -1.98 -8.07
N TYR A 2 -18.31 -2.14 -6.88
CA TYR A 2 -17.11 -1.40 -6.46
C TYR A 2 -15.88 -2.29 -6.37
N GLY A 3 -14.68 -1.70 -6.37
CA GLY A 3 -13.37 -2.30 -6.06
C GLY A 3 -12.58 -1.43 -5.08
N VAL A 4 -11.42 -1.92 -4.65
CA VAL A 4 -10.47 -1.19 -3.79
C VAL A 4 -9.19 -0.89 -4.56
N LEU A 5 -8.63 0.29 -4.32
CA LEU A 5 -7.33 0.72 -4.83
C LEU A 5 -6.50 1.25 -3.67
N ILE A 6 -5.22 0.85 -3.65
CA ILE A 6 -4.23 1.37 -2.71
C ILE A 6 -3.44 2.45 -3.45
N ASN A 7 -3.47 3.68 -2.92
CA ASN A 7 -2.66 4.77 -3.44
C ASN A 7 -1.31 4.76 -2.73
N ASN A 8 -1.11 5.61 -1.73
CA ASN A 8 0.13 5.66 -0.95
C ASN A 8 0.05 4.84 0.34
N CYS A 9 1.20 4.31 0.74
CA CYS A 9 1.39 3.71 2.06
C CYS A 9 2.70 4.20 2.65
N TYR A 10 2.71 4.38 3.97
CA TYR A 10 3.90 4.72 4.72
C TYR A 10 3.99 3.92 6.00
N VAL A 11 5.22 3.80 6.47
CA VAL A 11 5.54 3.28 7.79
C VAL A 11 5.96 4.39 8.73
N THR A 12 5.67 4.24 10.01
CA THR A 12 6.12 5.16 11.06
C THR A 12 6.56 4.41 12.30
N ASP A 13 7.41 5.04 13.11
CA ASP A 13 7.76 4.58 14.46
C ASP A 13 6.82 5.14 15.54
N GLY A 14 5.81 5.93 15.18
CA GLY A 14 4.91 6.60 16.14
C GLY A 14 5.53 7.77 16.90
N PHE A 15 6.82 8.04 16.72
CA PHE A 15 7.59 9.11 17.38
C PHE A 15 8.16 10.11 16.37
N GLY A 16 7.47 10.29 15.24
CA GLY A 16 7.77 11.30 14.23
C GLY A 16 8.66 10.85 13.07
N LYS A 17 9.24 9.64 13.11
CA LYS A 17 9.88 9.08 11.90
C LYS A 17 8.82 8.48 10.98
N LYS A 18 8.91 8.81 9.69
CA LYS A 18 8.04 8.28 8.64
C LYS A 18 8.88 7.96 7.40
N ALA A 19 8.55 6.87 6.72
CA ALA A 19 9.10 6.53 5.41
C ALA A 19 7.97 5.98 4.53
N ASP A 20 7.90 6.45 3.28
CA ASP A 20 6.94 5.93 2.32
C ASP A 20 7.42 4.56 1.80
N VAL A 21 6.48 3.63 1.65
CA VAL A 21 6.74 2.26 1.17
C VAL A 21 5.99 1.97 -0.13
N ILE A 22 4.85 2.63 -0.33
CA ILE A 22 4.10 2.64 -1.60
C ILE A 22 3.88 4.11 -1.99
N ASP A 23 4.20 4.48 -3.23
CA ASP A 23 4.07 5.83 -3.74
C ASP A 23 2.61 6.22 -4.05
N GLY A 24 2.37 7.45 -4.51
CA GLY A 24 1.01 7.93 -4.83
C GLY A 24 0.32 7.19 -5.99
N LYS A 25 1.02 6.32 -6.72
CA LYS A 25 0.49 5.54 -7.85
C LYS A 25 0.23 4.07 -7.48
N GLY A 26 0.50 3.66 -6.23
CA GLY A 26 0.36 2.27 -5.82
C GLY A 26 1.60 1.42 -6.09
N CYS A 27 2.73 2.04 -6.49
CA CYS A 27 3.96 1.33 -6.80
C CYS A 27 4.88 1.24 -5.56
N PRO A 28 5.59 0.12 -5.36
CA PRO A 28 6.52 -0.04 -4.26
C PRO A 28 7.76 0.83 -4.44
N ILE A 29 8.18 1.54 -3.39
CA ILE A 29 9.41 2.35 -3.38
C ILE A 29 10.65 1.44 -3.36
N ASP A 30 10.61 0.39 -2.55
CA ASP A 30 11.65 -0.64 -2.45
C ASP A 30 11.00 -2.03 -2.55
N PRO A 31 11.04 -2.66 -3.73
CA PRO A 31 10.49 -3.99 -3.98
C PRO A 31 11.08 -5.12 -3.12
N ILE A 32 12.24 -4.91 -2.50
CA ILE A 32 12.88 -5.90 -1.62
C ILE A 32 12.22 -5.88 -0.23
N LEU A 33 11.83 -4.70 0.24
CA LEU A 33 11.15 -4.52 1.52
C LEU A 33 9.67 -4.85 1.42
N ILE A 34 8.98 -4.35 0.40
CA ILE A 34 7.56 -4.59 0.16
C ILE A 34 7.31 -4.87 -1.33
N THR A 35 6.57 -5.92 -1.64
CA THR A 35 6.22 -6.21 -3.04
C THR A 35 5.24 -5.16 -3.57
N GLY A 36 5.07 -5.13 -4.90
CA GLY A 36 3.94 -4.41 -5.49
C GLY A 36 2.60 -4.94 -5.00
N ILE A 37 1.59 -4.05 -4.97
CA ILE A 37 0.23 -4.40 -4.58
C ILE A 37 -0.36 -5.35 -5.63
N ARG A 38 -0.81 -6.52 -5.18
CA ARG A 38 -1.52 -7.50 -6.00
C ARG A 38 -3.01 -7.43 -5.67
N TYR A 39 -3.83 -7.40 -6.71
CA TYR A 39 -5.28 -7.37 -6.57
C TYR A 39 -5.89 -8.74 -6.91
N SER A 40 -6.95 -9.12 -6.20
CA SER A 40 -7.76 -10.27 -6.58
C SER A 40 -8.46 -10.02 -7.93
N SER A 41 -8.85 -11.09 -8.64
CA SER A 41 -9.55 -10.98 -9.92
C SER A 41 -10.86 -10.20 -9.83
N ASP A 42 -11.51 -10.22 -8.66
CA ASP A 42 -12.70 -9.44 -8.38
C ASP A 42 -12.40 -8.04 -7.82
N LEU A 43 -11.14 -7.60 -7.72
CA LEU A 43 -10.73 -6.29 -7.17
C LEU A 43 -11.34 -5.95 -5.80
N GLN A 44 -11.76 -6.95 -5.00
CA GLN A 44 -12.24 -6.74 -3.63
C GLN A 44 -11.14 -6.84 -2.59
N ARG A 45 -10.00 -7.40 -2.96
CA ARG A 45 -8.86 -7.60 -2.07
C ARG A 45 -7.61 -7.07 -2.74
N ALA A 46 -6.79 -6.39 -1.95
CA ALA A 46 -5.47 -5.95 -2.28
C ALA A 46 -4.51 -6.51 -1.22
N TYR A 47 -3.36 -7.01 -1.64
CA TYR A 47 -2.36 -7.55 -0.74
C TYR A 47 -0.95 -7.27 -1.27
N ALA A 48 -0.01 -7.11 -0.35
CA ALA A 48 1.42 -7.07 -0.63
C ALA A 48 2.15 -7.84 0.46
N GLU A 49 3.29 -8.40 0.09
CA GLU A 49 4.16 -9.14 1.00
C GLU A 49 5.29 -8.22 1.43
N SER A 50 5.60 -8.19 2.72
CA SER A 50 6.69 -7.40 3.28
C SER A 50 7.69 -8.32 3.94
N SER A 51 8.97 -8.07 3.69
CA SER A 51 10.03 -8.56 4.56
C SER A 51 9.90 -7.88 5.92
N VAL A 52 10.26 -8.55 7.01
CA VAL A 52 10.20 -7.95 8.35
C VAL A 52 11.35 -6.94 8.49
N PHE A 53 11.02 -5.68 8.76
CA PHE A 53 12.00 -4.62 9.00
C PHE A 53 11.55 -3.70 10.15
N LYS A 54 12.48 -2.88 10.66
CA LYS A 54 12.20 -1.86 11.68
C LYS A 54 13.13 -0.66 11.54
N PHE A 55 12.74 0.45 12.15
CA PHE A 55 13.65 1.57 12.36
C PHE A 55 14.70 1.21 13.44
N ALA A 56 15.94 1.68 13.26
CA ALA A 56 16.98 1.54 14.27
C ALA A 56 16.54 2.16 15.61
N ASP A 57 16.81 1.45 16.71
CA ASP A 57 16.48 1.82 18.10
C ASP A 57 14.99 2.00 18.38
N LYS A 58 14.11 1.48 17.53
CA LYS A 58 12.65 1.51 17.73
C LYS A 58 12.08 0.13 18.01
N PRO A 59 11.10 0.04 18.92
CA PRO A 59 10.52 -1.25 19.33
C PRO A 59 9.51 -1.80 18.32
N GLY A 60 9.00 -0.97 17.40
CA GLY A 60 7.96 -1.38 16.45
C GLY A 60 7.88 -0.46 15.24
N VAL A 61 7.05 -0.88 14.29
CA VAL A 61 6.72 -0.18 13.06
C VAL A 61 5.22 -0.30 12.82
N TRP A 62 4.58 0.79 12.41
CA TRP A 62 3.15 0.84 12.08
C TRP A 62 2.97 1.16 10.60
N PHE A 63 2.05 0.46 9.95
CA PHE A 63 1.73 0.63 8.55
C PHE A 63 0.44 1.44 8.41
N PHE A 64 0.46 2.44 7.53
CA PHE A 64 -0.69 3.27 7.19
C PHE A 64 -0.81 3.33 5.66
N CYS A 65 -2.02 3.11 5.15
CA CYS A 65 -2.30 3.13 3.72
C CYS A 65 -3.56 3.95 3.42
N GLN A 66 -3.53 4.71 2.33
CA GLN A 66 -4.72 5.34 1.78
C GLN A 66 -5.43 4.37 0.85
N VAL A 67 -6.66 4.01 1.23
CA VAL A 67 -7.53 3.11 0.45
C VAL A 67 -8.63 3.93 -0.21
N GLN A 68 -8.79 3.77 -1.51
CA GLN A 68 -9.85 4.40 -2.30
C GLN A 68 -10.81 3.35 -2.86
N MET A 69 -12.11 3.65 -2.83
CA MET A 69 -13.11 2.84 -3.51
C MET A 69 -13.26 3.30 -4.96
N CYS A 70 -13.35 2.35 -5.90
CA CYS A 70 -13.53 2.62 -7.32
C CYS A 70 -14.78 1.92 -7.88
N MET A 71 -15.47 2.52 -8.87
CA MET A 71 -16.59 1.90 -9.58
C MET A 71 -16.09 1.10 -10.79
N LYS A 72 -16.22 -0.23 -10.72
CA LYS A 72 -15.74 -1.15 -11.78
C LYS A 72 -16.41 -0.91 -13.13
N LYS A 73 -17.73 -0.67 -13.13
CA LYS A 73 -18.51 -0.48 -14.37
C LYS A 73 -18.17 0.80 -15.14
N HIS A 74 -17.52 1.76 -14.49
CA HIS A 74 -17.15 3.04 -15.08
C HIS A 74 -15.64 3.13 -15.37
N GLY A 75 -14.89 2.02 -15.33
CA GLY A 75 -13.44 2.00 -15.59
C GLY A 75 -12.61 2.77 -14.55
N MET A 76 -13.19 3.14 -13.41
CA MET A 76 -12.51 3.94 -12.39
C MET A 76 -11.44 3.16 -11.62
N CYS A 77 -11.27 1.87 -11.94
CA CYS A 77 -10.28 0.99 -11.32
C CYS A 77 -9.01 0.80 -12.17
N ASP A 78 -8.93 1.42 -13.35
CA ASP A 78 -7.93 1.10 -14.39
C ASP A 78 -6.69 2.01 -14.37
N GLY A 79 -6.51 2.83 -13.33
CA GLY A 79 -5.47 3.88 -13.28
C GLY A 79 -4.57 3.88 -12.03
N VAL A 80 -4.70 2.88 -11.16
CA VAL A 80 -3.88 2.75 -9.93
C VAL A 80 -3.25 1.36 -9.94
N THR A 81 -2.30 1.17 -10.85
CA THR A 81 -1.44 -0.01 -10.99
C THR A 81 -0.06 0.43 -11.42
#